data_AF-A0A7E4ZT22-F1
#
_entry.id   AF-A0A7E4ZT22-F1
#
_cell.length_a   1.000
_cell.length_b   1.000
_cell.length_c   1.000
_cell.angle_alpha   90.00
_cell.angle_beta   90.00
_cell.angle_gamma   90.00
#
_symmetry.space_group_name_H-M   'P 1'
#
loop_
_entity.id
_entity.type
_entity.pdbx_description
1 polymer ?
#
loop_
_entity_poly.entity_id
_entity_poly.type
_entity_poly.pdbx_seq_one_letter_code
_entity_poly.pdbx_strand_id
1 'polypeptide(L)'
;MHGDPETTHDVEIDLSQVPLEPAVLTKNIGVPIIVVLTKCDLHTELKVSQLSKIQYHVRNFCLARGAALIYTSGKENLNTHMLYKYLAHRVYNLPFAQAACIVNHHSILIPTGWDSTQKIDIIAEDLPDTLPITAEDDDIMSQVLASLPPTEDETEENFLSRLENMIADSAKST
;
A
#
# COMPACT_ATOMS: atom_id res chain seq x y z
N MET A 1 50.46 -27.80 -24.85
CA MET A 1 49.83 -26.66 -24.16
C MET A 1 48.34 -26.67 -24.51
N HIS A 2 47.57 -27.58 -23.89
CA HIS A 2 46.11 -27.58 -23.98
C HIS A 2 45.65 -27.16 -22.58
N GLY A 3 45.12 -25.95 -22.46
CA GLY A 3 44.57 -25.44 -21.20
C GLY A 3 43.21 -26.06 -20.99
N ASP A 4 43.01 -26.65 -19.82
CA ASP A 4 41.71 -27.09 -19.35
C ASP A 4 40.79 -25.85 -19.18
N PRO A 5 39.49 -25.95 -19.50
CA PRO A 5 38.56 -24.87 -19.21
C PRO A 5 38.33 -24.83 -17.69
N GLU A 6 38.68 -23.70 -17.06
CA GLU A 6 38.28 -23.39 -15.68
C GLU A 6 36.77 -23.58 -15.55
N THR A 7 36.37 -24.62 -14.83
CA THR A 7 34.99 -24.84 -14.46
C THR A 7 34.68 -23.84 -13.36
N THR A 8 34.06 -22.71 -13.72
CA THR A 8 33.50 -21.78 -12.74
C THR A 8 32.50 -22.54 -11.88
N HIS A 9 32.91 -22.86 -10.65
CA HIS A 9 32.00 -23.33 -9.63
C HIS A 9 31.12 -22.15 -9.25
N ASP A 10 29.91 -22.11 -9.81
CA ASP A 10 28.83 -21.29 -9.29
C ASP A 10 28.56 -21.77 -7.85
N VAL A 11 29.11 -21.04 -6.89
CA VAL A 11 28.82 -21.25 -5.47
C VAL A 11 27.33 -20.93 -5.29
N GLU A 12 26.49 -21.95 -5.16
CA GLU A 12 25.11 -21.79 -4.71
C GLU A 12 25.16 -21.21 -3.29
N ILE A 13 25.01 -19.89 -3.19
CA ILE A 13 24.90 -19.21 -1.89
C ILE A 13 23.55 -19.59 -1.31
N ASP A 14 23.56 -20.33 -0.21
CA ASP A 14 22.36 -20.58 0.58
C ASP A 14 21.90 -19.25 1.21
N LEU A 15 20.96 -18.59 0.55
CA LEU A 15 20.38 -17.31 0.97
C LEU A 15 19.70 -17.39 2.34
N SER A 16 19.42 -18.59 2.86
CA SER A 16 18.87 -18.76 4.22
C SER A 16 19.89 -18.45 5.33
N GLN A 17 21.19 -18.40 4.99
CA GLN A 17 22.26 -18.10 5.94
C GLN A 17 22.75 -16.64 5.88
N VAL A 18 22.25 -15.84 4.94
CA VAL A 18 22.59 -14.43 4.85
C VAL A 18 21.78 -13.64 5.88
N PRO A 19 22.42 -12.82 6.74
CA PRO A 19 21.69 -12.00 7.69
C PRO A 19 20.74 -11.04 6.98
N LEU A 20 19.53 -10.90 7.51
CA LEU A 20 18.55 -9.95 7.01
C LEU A 20 19.09 -8.52 7.10
N GLU A 21 18.73 -7.70 6.12
CA GLU A 21 19.04 -6.27 6.15
C GLU A 21 18.37 -5.56 7.35
N PRO A 22 18.95 -4.47 7.85
CA PRO A 22 18.33 -3.64 8.87
C PRO A 22 16.92 -3.19 8.46
N ALA A 23 15.99 -3.17 9.43
CA ALA A 23 14.57 -2.82 9.26
C ALA A 23 13.67 -3.84 8.54
N VAL A 24 14.23 -4.88 7.92
CA VAL A 24 13.45 -5.96 7.28
C VAL A 24 12.86 -6.92 8.31
N LEU A 25 11.56 -7.25 8.18
CA LEU A 25 10.86 -8.22 9.05
C LEU A 25 10.90 -7.94 10.56
N THR A 26 11.20 -6.71 10.97
CA THR A 26 11.30 -6.29 12.39
C THR A 26 9.99 -6.40 13.17
N LYS A 27 8.84 -6.34 12.50
CA LYS A 27 7.48 -6.45 13.05
C LYS A 27 6.71 -7.61 12.42
N ASN A 28 7.39 -8.72 12.13
CA ASN A 28 6.74 -9.90 11.59
C ASN A 28 5.77 -10.52 12.61
N ILE A 29 4.51 -10.67 12.23
CA ILE A 29 3.44 -11.25 13.07
C ILE A 29 3.12 -12.71 12.72
N GLY A 30 3.92 -13.34 11.84
CA GLY A 30 3.77 -14.75 11.48
C GLY A 30 2.66 -15.06 10.48
N VAL A 31 1.99 -14.04 9.92
CA VAL A 31 0.97 -14.21 8.88
C VAL A 31 1.34 -13.44 7.61
N PRO A 32 0.98 -13.93 6.41
CA PRO A 32 1.23 -13.22 5.17
C PRO A 32 0.35 -11.97 5.06
N ILE A 33 0.98 -10.80 4.93
CA ILE A 33 0.28 -9.52 4.80
C ILE A 33 0.40 -9.00 3.36
N ILE A 34 -0.70 -8.48 2.84
CA ILE A 34 -0.74 -7.79 1.56
C ILE A 34 -1.41 -6.44 1.81
N VAL A 35 -0.70 -5.36 1.54
CA VAL A 35 -1.20 -3.99 1.63
C VAL A 35 -1.64 -3.55 0.24
N VAL A 36 -2.88 -3.10 0.13
CA VAL A 36 -3.48 -2.65 -1.14
C VAL A 36 -3.86 -1.18 -1.02
N LEU A 37 -3.27 -0.32 -1.84
CA LEU A 37 -3.70 1.08 -1.96
C LEU A 37 -4.70 1.18 -3.09
N THR A 38 -5.89 1.71 -2.77
CA THR A 38 -6.99 1.85 -3.72
C THR A 38 -7.15 3.29 -4.19
N LYS A 39 -7.93 3.49 -5.26
CA LYS A 39 -8.23 4.81 -5.86
C LYS A 39 -6.98 5.53 -6.39
N CYS A 40 -6.01 4.77 -6.90
CA CYS A 40 -4.77 5.33 -7.46
C CYS A 40 -4.99 6.14 -8.75
N ASP A 41 -6.20 6.16 -9.31
CA ASP A 41 -6.61 7.07 -10.39
C ASP A 41 -6.55 8.55 -9.99
N LEU A 42 -6.61 8.87 -8.69
CA LEU A 42 -6.48 10.25 -8.18
C LEU A 42 -5.03 10.74 -8.08
N HIS A 43 -4.06 10.00 -8.61
CA HIS A 43 -2.64 10.38 -8.54
C HIS A 43 -2.34 11.73 -9.21
N THR A 44 -3.16 12.16 -10.16
CA THR A 44 -3.02 13.46 -10.85
C THR A 44 -3.42 14.65 -9.98
N GLU A 45 -4.23 14.43 -8.95
CA GLU A 45 -4.67 15.46 -8.00
C GLU A 45 -3.61 15.74 -6.92
N LEU A 46 -2.64 14.83 -6.76
CA LEU A 46 -1.57 14.93 -5.78
C LEU A 46 -0.28 15.42 -6.42
N LYS A 47 0.50 16.20 -5.66
CA LYS A 47 1.85 16.59 -6.08
C LYS A 47 2.79 15.40 -6.03
N VAL A 48 3.80 15.38 -6.91
CA VAL A 48 4.84 14.33 -6.93
C VAL A 48 5.49 14.15 -5.56
N SER A 49 5.77 15.23 -4.83
CA SER A 49 6.33 15.16 -3.48
C SER A 49 5.41 14.44 -2.49
N GLN A 50 4.09 14.63 -2.57
CA GLN A 50 3.12 13.93 -1.73
C GLN A 50 3.07 12.43 -2.07
N LEU A 51 3.13 12.09 -3.36
CA LEU A 51 3.20 10.70 -3.82
C LEU A 51 4.47 10.00 -3.32
N SER A 52 5.63 10.65 -3.42
CA SER A 52 6.90 10.13 -2.91
C SER A 52 6.87 9.92 -1.40
N LYS A 53 6.26 10.85 -0.64
CA LYS A 53 6.07 10.70 0.82
C LYS A 53 5.22 9.47 1.17
N ILE A 54 4.07 9.32 0.51
CA ILE A 54 3.19 8.16 0.70
C ILE A 54 3.94 6.88 0.36
N GLN A 55 4.64 6.85 -0.77
CA GLN A 55 5.41 5.69 -1.21
C GLN A 55 6.51 5.32 -0.21
N TYR A 56 7.25 6.31 0.31
CA TYR A 56 8.28 6.10 1.32
C TYR A 56 7.74 5.46 2.60
N HIS A 57 6.67 6.03 3.18
CA HIS A 57 6.11 5.53 4.43
C HIS A 57 5.43 4.16 4.27
N VAL A 58 4.67 3.96 3.21
CA VAL A 58 3.97 2.69 2.97
C VAL A 58 4.96 1.56 2.67
N ARG A 59 6.03 1.83 1.90
CA ARG A 59 7.08 0.82 1.67
C ARG A 59 7.81 0.46 2.96
N ASN A 60 8.16 1.44 3.79
CA ASN A 60 8.73 1.17 5.13
C ASN A 60 7.80 0.34 6.01
N PHE A 61 6.50 0.65 6.00
CA PHE A 61 5.49 -0.13 6.71
C PHE A 61 5.45 -1.60 6.24
N CYS A 62 5.53 -1.82 4.93
CA CYS A 62 5.54 -3.15 4.32
C CYS A 62 6.84 -3.90 4.61
N LEU A 63 7.99 -3.24 4.51
CA LEU A 63 9.32 -3.80 4.74
C LEU A 63 9.44 -4.40 6.15
N ALA A 64 9.01 -3.64 7.17
CA ALA A 64 9.04 -4.08 8.55
C ALA A 64 8.20 -5.34 8.81
N ARG A 65 7.18 -5.60 7.99
CA ARG A 65 6.26 -6.73 8.15
C ARG A 65 6.46 -7.84 7.13
N GLY A 66 7.34 -7.65 6.15
CA GLY A 66 7.47 -8.55 5.00
C GLY A 66 6.19 -8.60 4.16
N ALA A 67 5.43 -7.51 4.11
CA ALA A 67 4.20 -7.42 3.35
C ALA A 67 4.46 -7.14 1.86
N ALA A 68 3.55 -7.58 1.00
CA ALA A 68 3.50 -7.10 -0.38
C ALA A 68 2.74 -5.77 -0.46
N LEU A 69 3.04 -4.96 -1.47
CA LEU A 69 2.37 -3.70 -1.74
C LEU A 69 1.84 -3.67 -3.18
N ILE A 70 0.55 -3.38 -3.33
CA ILE A 70 -0.10 -3.31 -4.65
C ILE A 70 -0.98 -2.06 -4.71
N TYR A 71 -0.80 -1.25 -5.74
CA TYR A 71 -1.63 -0.07 -6.01
C TYR A 71 -2.67 -0.46 -7.05
N THR A 72 -3.93 -0.06 -6.84
CA THR A 72 -5.04 -0.43 -7.72
C THR A 72 -6.09 0.68 -7.83
N SER A 73 -6.79 0.70 -8.96
CA SER A 73 -8.00 1.49 -9.18
C SER A 73 -9.04 0.65 -9.89
N GLY A 74 -10.24 0.56 -9.31
CA GLY A 74 -11.39 -0.06 -9.97
C GLY A 74 -11.92 0.78 -11.14
N LYS A 75 -11.75 2.11 -11.10
CA LYS A 75 -12.22 3.04 -12.14
C LYS A 75 -11.40 2.90 -13.42
N GLU A 76 -10.08 2.84 -13.28
CA GLU A 76 -9.16 2.72 -14.42
C GLU A 76 -8.72 1.28 -14.71
N ASN A 77 -9.28 0.29 -14.00
CA ASN A 77 -8.87 -1.12 -14.06
C ASN A 77 -7.36 -1.32 -13.85
N LEU A 78 -6.76 -0.50 -12.99
CA LEU A 78 -5.34 -0.52 -12.72
C LEU A 78 -4.99 -1.65 -11.76
N ASN A 79 -4.12 -2.57 -12.20
CA ASN A 79 -3.62 -3.71 -11.43
C ASN A 79 -4.69 -4.61 -10.78
N THR A 80 -5.96 -4.48 -11.13
CA THR A 80 -7.06 -5.28 -10.55
C THR A 80 -6.86 -6.77 -10.83
N HIS A 81 -6.53 -7.10 -12.08
CA HIS A 81 -6.18 -8.47 -12.48
C HIS A 81 -4.88 -8.95 -11.83
N MET A 82 -3.90 -8.05 -11.67
CA MET A 82 -2.62 -8.36 -11.04
C MET A 82 -2.79 -8.72 -9.57
N LEU A 83 -3.62 -7.96 -8.84
CA LEU A 83 -3.98 -8.23 -7.46
C LEU A 83 -4.64 -9.61 -7.32
N TYR A 84 -5.61 -9.92 -8.17
CA TYR A 84 -6.26 -11.24 -8.17
C TYR A 84 -5.24 -12.37 -8.39
N LYS A 85 -4.35 -12.21 -9.37
CA LYS A 85 -3.30 -13.19 -9.66
C LYS A 85 -2.33 -13.35 -8.48
N TYR A 86 -1.96 -12.26 -7.82
CA TYR A 86 -1.08 -12.30 -6.66
C TYR A 86 -1.74 -13.00 -5.47
N LEU A 87 -3.02 -12.71 -5.21
CA LEU A 87 -3.81 -13.40 -4.19
C LEU A 87 -3.90 -14.91 -4.48
N ALA A 88 -4.19 -15.30 -5.71
CA ALA A 88 -4.22 -16.71 -6.10
C ALA A 88 -2.86 -17.40 -5.89
N HIS A 89 -1.75 -16.72 -6.21
CA HIS A 89 -0.40 -17.21 -5.88
C HIS A 89 -0.21 -17.42 -4.38
N ARG A 90 -0.64 -16.48 -3.53
CA ARG A 90 -0.46 -16.59 -2.07
C ARG A 90 -1.39 -17.61 -1.41
N VAL A 91 -2.62 -17.75 -1.90
CA VAL A 91 -3.63 -18.65 -1.32
C VAL A 91 -3.45 -20.09 -1.80
N TYR A 92 -3.19 -20.28 -3.10
CA TYR A 92 -3.12 -21.61 -3.72
C TYR A 92 -1.68 -22.06 -4.01
N ASN A 93 -0.68 -21.28 -3.61
CA ASN A 93 0.74 -21.55 -3.86
C ASN A 93 1.08 -21.72 -5.37
N LEU A 94 0.36 -20.99 -6.23
CA LEU A 94 0.55 -21.01 -7.69
C LEU A 94 1.72 -20.11 -8.11
N PRO A 95 2.52 -20.45 -9.12
CA PRO A 95 3.68 -19.65 -9.51
C PRO A 95 3.31 -18.21 -9.90
N PHE A 96 4.11 -17.25 -9.45
CA PHE A 96 3.96 -15.83 -9.78
C PHE A 96 5.28 -15.27 -10.33
N ALA A 97 5.33 -15.12 -11.66
CA ALA A 97 6.52 -14.66 -12.36
C ALA A 97 6.53 -13.13 -12.64
N GLN A 98 5.55 -12.39 -12.13
CA GLN A 98 5.50 -10.95 -12.39
C GLN A 98 6.58 -10.25 -11.56
N ALA A 99 7.49 -9.55 -12.25
CA ALA A 99 8.48 -8.70 -11.62
C ALA A 99 7.83 -7.51 -10.90
N ALA A 100 8.51 -6.97 -9.90
CA ALA A 100 8.09 -5.72 -9.28
C ALA A 100 8.01 -4.59 -10.33
N CYS A 101 7.04 -3.72 -10.15
CA CYS A 101 6.84 -2.53 -10.98
C CYS A 101 6.80 -1.32 -10.06
N ILE A 102 7.83 -0.47 -10.13
CA ILE A 102 7.90 0.80 -9.37
C ILE A 102 8.09 2.01 -10.29
N VAL A 103 8.06 1.79 -11.61
CA VAL A 103 8.30 2.83 -12.62
C VAL A 103 7.18 3.89 -12.62
N ASN A 104 5.94 3.46 -12.39
CA ASN A 104 4.77 4.33 -12.41
C ASN A 104 4.21 4.48 -11.00
N HIS A 105 4.20 5.70 -10.45
CA HIS A 105 3.75 5.98 -9.08
C HIS A 105 2.31 5.54 -8.78
N HIS A 106 1.44 5.45 -9.78
CA HIS A 106 0.06 5.02 -9.63
C HIS A 106 -0.11 3.50 -9.80
N SER A 107 0.86 2.80 -10.41
CA SER A 107 0.79 1.38 -10.78
C SER A 107 1.90 0.56 -10.10
N ILE A 108 2.01 0.70 -8.79
CA ILE A 108 3.04 0.04 -8.00
C ILE A 108 2.66 -1.43 -7.73
N LEU A 109 3.63 -2.32 -7.95
CA LEU A 109 3.62 -3.71 -7.53
C LEU A 109 4.97 -4.03 -6.87
N ILE A 110 4.96 -4.35 -5.58
CA ILE A 110 6.12 -4.81 -4.83
C ILE A 110 5.75 -6.14 -4.17
N PRO A 111 6.21 -7.28 -4.71
CA PRO A 111 6.02 -8.58 -4.08
C PRO A 111 6.76 -8.67 -2.74
N THR A 112 6.28 -9.56 -1.84
CA THR A 112 6.97 -9.90 -0.60
C THR A 112 8.45 -10.24 -0.85
N GLY A 113 9.36 -9.63 -0.09
CA GLY A 113 10.80 -9.91 -0.17
C GLY A 113 11.53 -9.22 -1.33
N TRP A 114 10.85 -8.43 -2.15
CA TRP A 114 11.51 -7.67 -3.22
C TRP A 114 12.16 -6.37 -2.72
N ASP A 115 11.59 -5.74 -1.70
CA ASP A 115 12.00 -4.43 -1.22
C ASP A 115 13.22 -4.46 -0.28
N SER A 116 13.90 -3.33 -0.13
CA SER A 116 15.06 -3.14 0.76
C SER A 116 15.17 -1.70 1.25
N THR A 117 15.84 -1.48 2.37
CA THR A 117 16.04 -0.13 2.94
C THR A 117 16.76 0.78 1.92
N GLN A 118 17.78 0.26 1.24
CA GLN A 118 18.50 0.99 0.18
C GLN A 118 17.59 1.42 -0.98
N LYS A 119 16.65 0.56 -1.41
CA LYS A 119 15.69 0.90 -2.48
C LYS A 119 14.67 1.94 -2.06
N ILE A 120 14.36 2.01 -0.77
CA ILE A 120 13.42 2.99 -0.21
C ILE A 120 14.13 4.32 0.01
N ASP A 121 15.38 4.30 0.47
CA ASP A 121 16.18 5.51 0.72
C ASP A 121 16.42 6.34 -0.54
N ILE A 122 16.48 5.72 -1.73
CA ILE A 122 16.51 6.45 -3.01
C ILE A 122 15.31 7.40 -3.15
N ILE A 123 14.13 7.02 -2.65
CA ILE A 123 12.94 7.91 -2.68
C ILE A 123 13.11 9.07 -1.69
N ALA A 124 13.82 8.84 -0.59
CA ALA A 124 14.05 9.84 0.44
C ALA A 124 14.95 10.98 -0.02
N GLU A 125 15.86 10.74 -0.99
CA GLU A 125 16.71 11.77 -1.57
C GLU A 125 15.90 12.87 -2.28
N ASP A 126 14.76 12.50 -2.89
CA ASP A 126 13.85 13.43 -3.56
C ASP A 126 12.88 14.13 -2.58
N LEU A 127 12.92 13.79 -1.29
CA LEU A 127 12.07 14.38 -0.27
C LEU A 127 12.81 15.53 0.44
N PRO A 128 12.33 16.78 0.33
CA PRO A 128 13.02 17.95 0.88
C PRO A 128 13.10 17.97 2.41
N ASP A 129 12.34 17.11 3.08
CA ASP A 129 12.35 16.93 4.53
C ASP A 129 11.89 15.49 4.84
N THR A 130 12.81 14.63 5.25
CA THR A 130 12.50 13.33 5.89
C THR A 130 12.02 13.57 7.32
N LEU A 131 10.97 14.39 7.46
CA LEU A 131 10.33 14.54 8.75
C LEU A 131 9.53 13.24 9.04
N PRO A 132 9.55 12.74 10.28
CA PRO A 132 8.53 11.80 10.73
C PRO A 132 7.17 12.39 10.40
N ILE A 133 6.16 11.55 10.08
CA ILE A 133 4.76 11.96 9.89
C ILE A 133 4.45 13.01 10.96
N THR A 134 4.39 14.28 10.58
CA THR A 134 4.35 15.37 11.56
C THR A 134 2.93 15.51 12.05
N ALA A 135 2.73 16.18 13.19
CA ALA A 135 1.39 16.48 13.71
C ALA A 135 0.51 17.29 12.71
N GLU A 136 1.09 17.83 11.64
CA GLU A 136 0.37 18.49 10.56
C GLU A 136 -0.32 17.49 9.61
N ASP A 137 0.22 16.27 9.48
CA ASP A 137 -0.44 15.16 8.77
C ASP A 137 -1.56 14.53 9.63
N ASP A 138 -1.43 14.59 10.96
CA ASP A 138 -2.51 14.25 11.91
C ASP A 138 -3.70 15.21 11.79
N ASP A 139 -3.49 16.44 11.33
CA ASP A 139 -4.58 17.41 11.11
C ASP A 139 -5.48 16.98 9.95
N ILE A 140 -4.95 16.29 8.92
CA ILE A 140 -5.79 15.69 7.87
C ILE A 140 -6.64 14.56 8.44
N MET A 141 -6.06 13.66 9.24
CA MET A 141 -6.83 12.60 9.90
C MET A 141 -7.88 13.16 10.86
N SER A 142 -7.53 14.20 11.61
CA SER A 142 -8.41 14.89 12.56
C SER A 142 -9.52 15.65 11.84
N GLN A 143 -9.24 16.31 10.72
CA GLN A 143 -10.24 16.97 9.86
C GLN A 143 -11.13 15.95 9.14
N VAL A 144 -10.58 14.83 8.69
CA VAL A 144 -11.39 13.72 8.13
C VAL A 144 -12.28 13.14 9.22
N LEU A 145 -11.76 12.88 10.42
CA LEU A 145 -12.54 12.43 11.58
C LEU A 145 -13.59 13.45 12.02
N ALA A 146 -13.29 14.76 11.95
CA ALA A 146 -14.21 15.83 12.28
C ALA A 146 -15.26 16.11 11.18
N SER A 147 -14.96 15.76 9.93
CA SER A 147 -15.89 15.88 8.80
C SER A 147 -16.75 14.63 8.60
N LEU A 148 -16.35 13.49 9.17
CA LEU A 148 -17.27 12.37 9.34
C LEU A 148 -18.43 12.85 10.23
N PRO A 149 -19.69 12.60 9.84
CA PRO A 149 -20.80 12.90 10.72
C PRO A 149 -20.54 12.20 12.05
N PRO A 150 -20.75 12.87 13.19
CA PRO A 150 -20.66 12.21 14.47
C PRO A 150 -21.49 10.92 14.38
N THR A 151 -20.92 9.82 14.88
CA THR A 151 -21.72 8.62 15.18
C THR A 151 -22.60 9.00 16.36
N GLU A 152 -23.62 9.82 16.07
CA GLU A 152 -24.69 10.07 17.00
C GLU A 152 -25.41 8.73 17.14
N ASP A 153 -25.48 8.21 18.37
CA ASP A 153 -26.53 7.27 18.73
C ASP A 153 -27.85 8.00 18.47
N GLU A 154 -28.33 7.92 17.22
CA GLU A 154 -29.56 8.57 16.81
C GLU A 154 -30.68 7.87 17.58
N THR A 155 -31.23 8.57 18.57
CA THR A 155 -32.36 8.05 19.34
C THR A 155 -33.53 7.82 18.40
N GLU A 156 -34.30 6.75 18.65
CA GLU A 156 -35.41 6.34 17.79
C GLU A 156 -36.43 7.49 17.56
N GLU A 157 -36.60 8.37 18.56
CA GLU A 157 -37.45 9.57 18.47
C GLU A 157 -36.93 10.60 17.43
N ASN A 158 -35.62 10.81 17.35
CA ASN A 158 -35.01 11.72 16.36
C ASN A 158 -35.11 11.16 14.94
N PHE A 159 -34.98 9.84 14.79
CA PHE A 159 -35.16 9.17 13.51
C PHE A 159 -36.62 9.27 13.01
N LEU A 160 -37.59 8.98 13.88
CA LEU A 160 -39.01 9.04 13.55
C LEU A 160 -39.47 10.45 13.16
N SER A 161 -39.01 11.47 13.89
CA SER A 161 -39.35 12.87 13.57
C SER A 161 -38.75 13.33 12.24
N ARG A 162 -37.55 12.87 11.86
CA ARG A 162 -36.99 13.10 10.51
C ARG A 162 -37.78 12.40 9.42
N LEU A 163 -38.22 11.16 9.66
CA LEU A 163 -39.05 10.41 8.71
C LEU A 163 -40.39 11.12 8.46
N GLU A 164 -41.05 11.58 9.53
CA GLU A 164 -42.31 12.33 9.43
C GLU A 164 -42.16 13.62 8.64
N ASN A 165 -41.07 14.37 8.87
CA ASN A 165 -40.78 15.59 8.11
C ASN A 165 -40.55 15.31 6.62
N MET A 166 -39.80 14.25 6.28
CA MET A 166 -39.61 13.84 4.88
C MET A 166 -40.92 13.44 4.19
N ILE A 167 -41.78 12.71 4.89
CA ILE A 167 -43.10 12.31 4.37
C ILE A 167 -43.99 13.55 4.18
N ALA A 168 -43.98 14.49 5.13
CA ALA A 168 -44.74 15.73 5.05
C ALA A 168 -44.27 16.64 3.91
N ASP A 169 -42.97 16.71 3.65
CA ASP A 169 -42.41 17.47 2.53
C ASP A 169 -42.75 16.82 1.19
N SER A 170 -42.76 15.48 1.10
CA SER A 170 -43.24 14.76 -0.08
C SER A 170 -44.73 14.99 -0.33
N ALA A 171 -45.54 15.17 0.72
CA ALA A 171 -46.97 15.41 0.62
C ALA A 171 -47.33 16.85 0.22
N LYS A 172 -46.44 17.83 0.47
CA LYS A 172 -46.62 19.24 0.04
C LYS A 172 -46.21 19.49 -1.41
N SER A 173 -45.46 18.57 -2.02
CA SER A 173 -44.97 18.70 -3.40
C SER A 173 -45.88 18.05 -4.45
N THR A 174 -47.10 17.63 -4.07
CA THR A 174 -48.15 17.12 -4.97
C THR A 174 -49.36 18.03 -4.91
#